data_AF-A0A101JQZ0-F1
#
_entry.id   AF-A0A101JQZ0-F1
#
_cell.length_a   1.000
_cell.length_b   1.000
_cell.length_c   1.000
_cell.angle_alpha   90.00
_cell.angle_beta   90.00
_cell.angle_gamma   90.00
#
_symmetry.space_group_name_H-M   'P 1'
#
loop_
_entity.id
_entity.type
_entity.pdbx_description
1 polymer ?
#
loop_
_entity_poly.entity_id
_entity_poly.type
_entity_poly.pdbx_seq_one_letter_code
_entity_poly.pdbx_strand_id
1 'polypeptide(L)'
;MGALSEAWGWIENRGLIAWDLGQDTTGAFLISRKGHQFLNDGLNWLKAVERLDVDLVPALERTARPQFLRGDFEIAAFAAMKEVEVQVRARSGLGTAPDEIGTKLMVKAFKPGGPLFREELEGGESTAQMNLFQGAIGLFKNPSSHRRVDFNDATEAAEIVLLADLLLRLLDKIEVP
;
A
#
# COMPACT_ATOMS: atom_id res chain seq x y z
N MET A 1 38.53 0.80 -10.84
CA MET A 1 38.49 0.83 -9.36
C MET A 1 37.22 1.53 -8.88
N GLY A 2 36.99 2.82 -9.17
CA GLY A 2 35.81 3.58 -8.71
C GLY A 2 34.44 2.89 -8.94
N ALA A 3 34.14 2.48 -10.17
CA ALA A 3 32.86 1.83 -10.48
C ALA A 3 32.60 0.52 -9.70
N LEU A 4 33.65 -0.26 -9.40
CA LEU A 4 33.52 -1.48 -8.59
C LEU A 4 33.31 -1.14 -7.11
N SER A 5 34.00 -0.12 -6.61
CA SER A 5 33.80 0.38 -5.24
C SER A 5 32.39 0.96 -5.03
N GLU A 6 31.87 1.71 -6.02
CA GLU A 6 30.51 2.24 -6.01
C GLU A 6 29.45 1.13 -6.07
N ALA A 7 29.65 0.14 -6.96
CA ALA A 7 28.78 -1.02 -7.03
C ALA A 7 28.78 -1.82 -5.72
N TRP A 8 29.95 -2.01 -5.10
CA TRP A 8 30.07 -2.68 -3.81
C TRP A 8 29.31 -1.93 -2.70
N GLY A 9 29.56 -0.64 -2.57
CA GLY A 9 28.85 0.21 -1.60
C GLY A 9 27.34 0.26 -1.85
N TRP A 10 26.89 0.15 -3.10
CA TRP A 10 25.46 0.07 -3.44
C TRP A 10 24.81 -1.22 -2.91
N ILE A 11 25.49 -2.36 -3.05
CA ILE A 11 25.03 -3.67 -2.59
C ILE A 11 24.97 -3.71 -1.05
N GLU A 12 26.00 -3.18 -0.40
CA GLU A 12 26.12 -3.12 1.07
C GLU A 12 25.06 -2.20 1.69
N ASN A 13 24.91 -0.96 1.21
CA ASN A 13 23.93 -0.01 1.73
C ASN A 13 22.48 -0.50 1.60
N ARG A 14 22.20 -1.41 0.66
CA ARG A 14 20.88 -2.00 0.46
C ARG A 14 20.65 -3.29 1.23
N GLY A 15 21.66 -3.76 1.96
CA GLY A 15 21.61 -4.98 2.75
C GLY A 15 21.46 -6.25 1.91
N LEU A 16 21.92 -6.22 0.65
CA LEU A 16 21.89 -7.39 -0.24
C LEU A 16 22.97 -8.42 0.12
N ILE A 17 24.03 -7.97 0.79
CA ILE A 17 25.03 -8.80 1.45
C ILE A 17 25.00 -8.52 2.95
N ALA A 18 25.46 -9.49 3.73
CA ALA A 18 25.62 -9.36 5.18
C ALA A 18 26.97 -9.95 5.60
N TRP A 19 27.43 -9.54 6.78
CA TRP A 19 28.64 -10.09 7.38
C TRP A 19 28.46 -11.59 7.68
N ASP A 20 29.44 -12.40 7.29
CA ASP A 20 29.50 -13.82 7.68
C ASP A 20 30.15 -13.95 9.06
N LEU A 21 29.33 -14.10 10.10
CA LEU A 21 29.79 -14.29 11.48
C LEU A 21 30.57 -15.60 11.68
N GLY A 22 30.53 -16.53 10.72
CA GLY A 22 31.27 -17.78 10.76
C GLY A 22 32.72 -17.67 10.28
N GLN A 23 33.16 -16.48 9.85
CA GLN A 23 34.50 -16.25 9.30
C GLN A 23 35.17 -15.05 9.97
N ASP A 24 36.42 -15.23 10.39
CA ASP A 24 37.21 -14.22 11.11
C ASP A 24 37.95 -13.23 10.19
N THR A 25 37.66 -13.22 8.88
CA THR A 25 38.38 -12.37 7.92
C THR A 25 37.63 -11.07 7.63
N THR A 26 38.37 -9.96 7.48
CA THR A 26 37.86 -8.59 7.28
C THR A 26 36.97 -8.40 6.02
N GLY A 27 36.81 -9.44 5.18
CA GLY A 27 36.03 -9.41 3.95
C GLY A 27 35.05 -10.57 3.79
N ALA A 28 34.65 -11.21 4.89
CA ALA A 28 33.72 -12.32 4.83
C ALA A 28 32.27 -11.81 4.71
N PHE A 29 31.73 -11.92 3.50
CA PHE A 29 30.35 -11.56 3.20
C PHE A 29 29.58 -12.77 2.66
N LEU A 30 28.31 -12.85 3.05
CA LEU A 30 27.34 -13.76 2.46
C LEU A 30 26.22 -12.99 1.76
N ILE A 31 25.57 -13.60 0.78
CA ILE A 31 24.36 -13.04 0.18
C ILE A 31 23.25 -13.13 1.23
N SER A 32 22.65 -11.98 1.58
CA SER A 32 21.61 -11.95 2.60
C SER A 32 20.32 -12.62 2.09
N ARG A 33 19.33 -12.82 2.97
CA ARG A 33 17.98 -13.26 2.53
C ARG A 33 17.37 -12.29 1.52
N LYS A 34 17.53 -10.98 1.76
CA LYS A 34 17.12 -9.90 0.84
C LYS A 34 17.90 -9.96 -0.48
N GLY A 35 19.19 -10.30 -0.42
CA GLY A 35 20.04 -10.51 -1.60
C GLY A 35 19.57 -11.67 -2.48
N HIS A 36 19.23 -12.82 -1.88
CA HIS A 36 18.68 -13.96 -2.63
C HIS A 36 17.34 -13.61 -3.29
N GLN A 37 16.48 -12.88 -2.58
CA GLN A 37 15.22 -12.42 -3.15
C GLN A 37 15.44 -11.43 -4.31
N PHE A 38 16.37 -10.49 -4.16
CA PHE A 38 16.78 -9.59 -5.25
C PHE A 38 17.32 -10.34 -6.47
N LEU A 39 18.08 -11.42 -6.29
CA LEU A 39 18.57 -12.22 -7.42
C LEU A 39 17.45 -12.94 -8.18
N ASN A 40 16.34 -13.27 -7.51
CA ASN A 40 15.17 -13.89 -8.13
C ASN A 40 14.24 -12.87 -8.78
N ASP A 41 13.92 -11.79 -8.06
CA ASP A 41 12.84 -10.86 -8.41
C ASP A 41 13.36 -9.58 -9.10
N GLY A 42 14.66 -9.34 -9.02
CA GLY A 42 15.36 -8.25 -9.72
C GLY A 42 15.18 -6.86 -9.10
N LEU A 43 15.60 -5.86 -9.88
CA LEU A 43 15.66 -4.46 -9.43
C LEU A 43 14.29 -3.82 -9.20
N ASN A 44 13.27 -4.24 -9.94
CA ASN A 44 11.92 -3.68 -9.80
C ASN A 44 11.33 -4.04 -8.44
N TRP A 45 11.51 -5.28 -7.98
CA TRP A 45 11.13 -5.69 -6.63
C TRP A 45 11.84 -4.85 -5.56
N LEU A 46 13.15 -4.67 -5.67
CA LEU A 46 13.92 -3.92 -4.68
C LEU A 46 13.46 -2.47 -4.58
N LYS A 47 13.27 -1.81 -5.73
CA LYS A 47 12.74 -0.44 -5.79
C LYS A 47 11.36 -0.34 -5.15
N ALA A 48 10.50 -1.32 -5.37
CA ALA A 48 9.15 -1.32 -4.84
C ALA A 48 9.11 -1.54 -3.32
N VAL A 49 9.96 -2.44 -2.79
CA VAL A 49 10.13 -2.62 -1.33
C VAL A 49 10.70 -1.35 -0.69
N GLU A 50 11.72 -0.74 -1.29
CA GLU A 50 12.27 0.55 -0.84
C GLU A 50 11.20 1.67 -0.87
N ARG A 51 10.28 1.64 -1.84
CA ARG A 51 9.18 2.62 -1.96
C ARG A 51 8.13 2.50 -0.86
N LEU A 52 7.96 1.30 -0.28
CA LEU A 52 7.09 1.04 0.86
C LEU A 52 7.81 1.07 2.21
N ASP A 53 9.07 1.50 2.25
CA ASP A 53 9.82 1.72 3.49
C ASP A 53 9.44 3.06 4.15
N VAL A 54 8.13 3.27 4.30
CA VAL A 54 7.50 4.39 5.01
C VAL A 54 6.64 3.83 6.13
N ASP A 55 6.37 4.63 7.15
CA ASP A 55 5.43 4.27 8.21
C ASP A 55 4.00 4.26 7.65
N LEU A 56 3.41 3.08 7.44
CA LEU A 56 2.01 2.96 7.02
C LEU A 56 1.09 3.11 8.23
N VAL A 57 -0.18 3.43 8.00
CA VAL A 57 -1.20 3.38 9.04
C VAL A 57 -1.28 1.96 9.63
N PRO A 58 -1.55 1.81 10.94
CA PRO A 58 -1.46 0.51 11.63
C PRO A 58 -2.31 -0.61 11.00
N ALA A 59 -3.38 -0.25 10.30
CA ALA A 59 -4.20 -1.22 9.59
C ALA A 59 -3.44 -1.87 8.41
N LEU A 60 -2.75 -1.07 7.59
CA LEU A 60 -2.01 -1.54 6.41
C LEU A 60 -0.70 -2.24 6.78
N GLU A 61 -0.09 -1.87 7.91
CA GLU A 61 1.02 -2.61 8.51
C GLU A 61 0.66 -4.08 8.76
N ARG A 62 -0.59 -4.37 9.14
CA ARG A 62 -1.06 -5.73 9.40
C ARG A 62 -1.56 -6.44 8.15
N THR A 63 -2.22 -5.72 7.23
CA THR A 63 -2.95 -6.35 6.13
C THR A 63 -2.18 -6.37 4.81
N ALA A 64 -1.45 -5.30 4.48
CA ALA A 64 -0.81 -5.13 3.18
C ALA A 64 0.70 -5.39 3.22
N ARG A 65 1.44 -4.86 4.22
CA ARG A 65 2.90 -5.00 4.30
C ARG A 65 3.38 -6.47 4.28
N PRO A 66 2.78 -7.43 5.02
CA PRO A 66 3.26 -8.82 5.01
C PRO A 66 3.07 -9.51 3.65
N GLN A 67 2.03 -9.15 2.90
CA GLN A 67 1.80 -9.65 1.55
C GLN A 67 2.88 -9.09 0.60
N PHE A 68 3.11 -7.77 0.71
CA PHE A 68 4.07 -7.08 -0.14
C PHE A 68 5.50 -7.60 0.02
N LEU A 69 5.96 -7.81 1.26
CA LEU A 69 7.30 -8.33 1.54
C LEU A 69 7.51 -9.76 1.03
N ARG A 70 6.43 -10.54 0.88
CA ARG A 70 6.47 -11.89 0.30
C ARG A 70 6.44 -11.91 -1.22
N GLY A 71 6.29 -10.75 -1.87
CA GLY A 71 6.13 -10.64 -3.32
C GLY A 71 4.70 -10.86 -3.79
N ASP A 72 3.73 -11.00 -2.88
CA ASP A 72 2.30 -11.16 -3.20
C ASP A 72 1.67 -9.79 -3.53
N PHE A 73 2.17 -9.13 -4.57
CA PHE A 73 1.87 -7.72 -4.87
C PHE A 73 0.40 -7.44 -5.16
N GLU A 74 -0.26 -8.27 -5.98
CA GLU A 74 -1.71 -8.17 -6.24
C GLU A 74 -2.51 -8.29 -4.94
N ILE A 75 -2.13 -9.24 -4.07
CA ILE A 75 -2.81 -9.47 -2.79
C ILE A 75 -2.59 -8.27 -1.86
N ALA A 76 -1.39 -7.70 -1.83
CA ALA A 76 -1.07 -6.52 -1.03
C ALA A 76 -1.91 -5.30 -1.45
N ALA A 77 -1.96 -5.00 -2.75
CA ALA A 77 -2.72 -3.88 -3.30
C ALA A 77 -4.23 -4.07 -3.04
N PHE A 78 -4.76 -5.28 -3.28
CA PHE A 78 -6.14 -5.60 -3.01
C PHE A 78 -6.49 -5.51 -1.51
N ALA A 79 -5.63 -6.04 -0.64
CA ALA A 79 -5.81 -6.00 0.81
C ALA A 79 -5.84 -4.55 1.32
N ALA A 80 -4.98 -3.69 0.78
CA ALA A 80 -4.93 -2.28 1.16
C ALA A 80 -6.23 -1.54 0.78
N MET A 81 -6.70 -1.70 -0.46
CA MET A 81 -7.95 -1.07 -0.91
C MET A 81 -9.19 -1.66 -0.24
N LYS A 82 -9.17 -2.96 0.11
CA LYS A 82 -10.20 -3.58 0.93
C LYS A 82 -10.24 -2.95 2.34
N GLU A 83 -9.09 -2.68 2.93
CA GLU A 83 -9.01 -2.04 4.25
C GLU A 83 -9.63 -0.63 4.22
N VAL A 84 -9.40 0.16 3.14
CA VAL A 84 -10.08 1.45 2.93
C VAL A 84 -11.60 1.29 2.98
N GLU A 85 -12.15 0.31 2.25
CA GLU A 85 -13.59 0.05 2.24
C GLU A 85 -14.13 -0.36 3.62
N VAL A 86 -13.38 -1.20 4.35
CA VAL A 86 -13.75 -1.65 5.71
C VAL A 86 -13.79 -0.47 6.67
N GLN A 87 -12.78 0.39 6.65
CA GLN A 87 -12.69 1.55 7.54
C GLN A 87 -13.76 2.59 7.22
N VAL A 88 -14.02 2.88 5.95
CA VAL A 88 -15.12 3.77 5.54
C VAL A 88 -16.46 3.22 6.05
N ARG A 89 -16.70 1.91 5.90
CA ARG A 89 -17.95 1.28 6.38
C ARG A 89 -18.09 1.34 7.89
N ALA A 90 -17.02 1.07 8.62
CA ALA A 90 -17.01 1.12 10.08
C ALA A 90 -17.27 2.53 10.58
N ARG A 91 -16.56 3.54 10.05
CA ARG A 91 -16.69 4.94 10.49
C ARG A 91 -18.00 5.60 10.06
N SER A 92 -18.59 5.17 8.93
CA SER A 92 -19.88 5.70 8.45
C SER A 92 -21.10 5.10 9.16
N GLY A 93 -20.93 4.06 9.97
CA GLY A 93 -22.07 3.34 10.59
C GLY A 93 -22.96 2.59 9.59
N LEU A 94 -22.56 2.48 8.33
CA LEU A 94 -23.33 1.87 7.24
C LEU A 94 -23.26 0.33 7.21
N GLY A 95 -22.68 -0.30 8.24
CA GLY A 95 -22.27 -1.70 8.24
C GLY A 95 -23.36 -2.78 8.32
N THR A 96 -24.64 -2.43 8.36
CA THR A 96 -25.74 -3.40 8.56
C THR A 96 -26.43 -3.85 7.28
N ALA A 97 -26.24 -3.15 6.16
CA ALA A 97 -26.88 -3.47 4.89
C ALA A 97 -25.92 -4.24 3.96
N PRO A 98 -26.31 -5.42 3.42
CA PRO A 98 -25.47 -6.23 2.53
C PRO A 98 -25.03 -5.52 1.25
N ASP A 99 -25.78 -4.49 0.84
CA ASP A 99 -25.67 -3.86 -0.48
C ASP A 99 -24.70 -2.67 -0.51
N GLU A 100 -24.07 -2.33 0.62
CA GLU A 100 -23.25 -1.13 0.78
C GLU A 100 -21.77 -1.44 0.69
N ILE A 101 -21.37 -1.83 -0.52
CA ILE A 101 -19.99 -2.12 -0.90
C ILE A 101 -19.57 -1.32 -2.13
N GLY A 102 -18.27 -1.26 -2.35
CA GLY A 102 -17.66 -0.67 -3.52
C GLY A 102 -17.95 0.82 -3.64
N THR A 103 -18.22 1.27 -4.86
CA THR A 103 -18.49 2.67 -5.18
C THR A 103 -19.77 3.19 -4.54
N LYS A 104 -20.79 2.33 -4.36
CA LYS A 104 -22.06 2.70 -3.72
C LYS A 104 -21.86 3.12 -2.27
N LEU A 105 -21.00 2.40 -1.54
CA LEU A 105 -20.62 2.76 -0.17
C LEU A 105 -19.96 4.14 -0.11
N MET A 106 -19.00 4.40 -1.00
CA MET A 106 -18.29 5.69 -1.03
C MET A 106 -19.26 6.84 -1.29
N VAL A 107 -20.15 6.70 -2.26
CA VAL A 107 -21.17 7.73 -2.55
C VAL A 107 -22.08 7.94 -1.34
N LYS A 108 -22.59 6.87 -0.72
CA LYS A 108 -23.50 7.03 0.42
C LYS A 108 -22.83 7.63 1.65
N ALA A 109 -21.57 7.27 1.91
CA ALA A 109 -20.83 7.75 3.06
C ALA A 109 -20.48 9.24 2.94
N PHE A 110 -20.03 9.69 1.76
CA PHE A 110 -19.45 11.03 1.56
C PHE A 110 -20.36 12.04 0.82
N LYS A 111 -21.55 11.65 0.34
CA LYS A 111 -22.51 12.60 -0.27
C LYS A 111 -22.86 13.74 0.71
N PRO A 112 -23.31 14.91 0.23
CA PRO A 112 -23.86 15.95 1.11
C PRO A 112 -24.90 15.39 2.10
N GLY A 113 -24.70 15.67 3.39
CA GLY A 113 -25.50 15.14 4.51
C GLY A 113 -25.25 13.65 4.83
N GLY A 114 -24.22 13.03 4.24
CA GLY A 114 -23.76 11.68 4.55
C GLY A 114 -22.93 11.64 5.83
N PRO A 115 -22.75 10.44 6.43
CA PRO A 115 -22.10 10.28 7.74
C PRO A 115 -20.60 10.66 7.77
N LEU A 116 -19.94 10.69 6.60
CA LEU A 116 -18.54 11.13 6.45
C LEU A 116 -18.44 12.42 5.63
N PHE A 117 -19.56 13.13 5.45
CA PHE A 117 -19.54 14.42 4.78
C PHE A 117 -18.87 15.47 5.67
N ARG A 118 -17.97 16.23 5.07
CA ARG A 118 -17.26 17.33 5.75
C ARG A 118 -17.97 18.63 5.46
N GLU A 119 -18.78 19.11 6.40
CA GLU A 119 -19.50 20.38 6.25
C GLU A 119 -18.57 21.60 6.38
N GLU A 120 -17.40 21.41 7.00
CA GLU A 120 -16.41 22.46 7.24
C GLU A 120 -15.57 22.82 6.01
N LEU A 121 -15.57 21.97 4.98
CA LEU A 121 -14.87 22.23 3.72
C LEU A 121 -15.76 23.00 2.74
N GLU A 122 -15.14 23.61 1.73
CA GLU A 122 -15.90 24.14 0.60
C GLU A 122 -16.65 23.00 -0.12
N GLY A 123 -17.89 23.24 -0.59
CA GLY A 123 -18.71 22.18 -1.17
C GLY A 123 -18.05 21.43 -2.35
N GLY A 124 -17.19 22.11 -3.11
CA GLY A 124 -16.38 21.50 -4.16
C GLY A 124 -15.35 20.49 -3.62
N GLU A 125 -14.72 20.79 -2.48
CA GLU A 125 -13.70 19.93 -1.85
C GLU A 125 -14.32 18.65 -1.27
N SER A 126 -15.46 18.75 -0.58
CA SER A 126 -16.17 17.56 -0.08
C SER A 126 -16.63 16.64 -1.21
N THR A 127 -17.08 17.22 -2.32
CA THR A 127 -17.41 16.46 -3.54
C THR A 127 -16.17 15.81 -4.15
N ALA A 128 -15.04 16.51 -4.20
CA ALA A 128 -13.78 15.98 -4.70
C ALA A 128 -13.27 14.81 -3.84
N GLN A 129 -13.41 14.92 -2.51
CA GLN A 129 -13.05 13.84 -1.59
C GLN A 129 -13.91 12.60 -1.83
N MET A 130 -15.24 12.74 -1.95
CA MET A 130 -16.12 11.63 -2.33
C MET A 130 -15.66 10.96 -3.64
N ASN A 131 -15.40 11.76 -4.67
CA ASN A 131 -15.00 11.28 -5.98
C ASN A 131 -13.64 10.56 -5.95
N LEU A 132 -12.70 11.04 -5.12
CA LEU A 132 -11.40 10.40 -4.92
C LEU A 132 -11.55 9.00 -4.31
N PHE A 133 -12.31 8.85 -3.22
CA PHE A 133 -12.57 7.56 -2.60
C PHE A 133 -13.34 6.62 -3.54
N GLN A 134 -14.37 7.13 -4.20
CA GLN A 134 -15.16 6.37 -5.17
C GLN A 134 -14.30 5.89 -6.34
N GLY A 135 -13.48 6.77 -6.92
CA GLY A 135 -12.59 6.46 -8.03
C GLY A 135 -11.55 5.43 -7.65
N ALA A 136 -10.90 5.59 -6.48
CA ALA A 136 -9.89 4.65 -6.02
C ALA A 136 -10.46 3.24 -5.82
N ILE A 137 -11.61 3.11 -5.14
CA ILE A 137 -12.28 1.82 -4.94
C ILE A 137 -12.75 1.23 -6.27
N GLY A 138 -13.32 2.06 -7.14
CA GLY A 138 -13.80 1.67 -8.47
C GLY A 138 -12.68 1.14 -9.37
N LEU A 139 -11.48 1.73 -9.29
CA LEU A 139 -10.37 1.41 -10.17
C LEU A 139 -9.47 0.29 -9.65
N PHE A 140 -9.17 0.26 -8.33
CA PHE A 140 -8.14 -0.62 -7.79
C PHE A 140 -8.67 -1.82 -6.99
N LYS A 141 -9.91 -1.78 -6.49
CA LYS A 141 -10.51 -2.92 -5.76
C LYS A 141 -11.47 -3.74 -6.62
N ASN A 142 -12.35 -3.04 -7.34
CA ASN A 142 -13.46 -3.70 -8.04
C ASN A 142 -13.00 -4.60 -9.20
N PRO A 143 -12.01 -4.22 -10.04
CA PRO A 143 -11.53 -5.11 -11.10
C PRO A 143 -10.97 -6.42 -10.54
N SER A 144 -10.13 -6.37 -9.51
CA SER A 144 -9.56 -7.55 -8.84
C SER A 144 -10.60 -8.42 -8.14
N SER A 145 -11.81 -7.90 -7.88
CA SER A 145 -12.93 -8.68 -7.34
C SER A 145 -13.71 -9.46 -8.41
N HIS A 146 -13.59 -9.06 -9.68
CA HIS A 146 -14.38 -9.62 -10.79
C HIS A 146 -13.53 -10.29 -11.88
N ARG A 147 -12.22 -10.03 -11.91
CA ARG A 147 -11.27 -10.56 -12.88
C ARG A 147 -9.87 -10.59 -12.26
N ARG A 148 -9.05 -11.57 -12.63
CA ARG A 148 -7.64 -11.64 -12.22
C ARG A 148 -6.89 -10.48 -12.88
N VAL A 149 -6.22 -9.64 -12.10
CA VAL A 149 -5.42 -8.53 -12.61
C VAL A 149 -3.98 -8.87 -12.28
N ASP A 150 -3.20 -9.30 -13.27
CA ASP A 150 -1.78 -9.55 -13.07
C ASP A 150 -1.08 -8.20 -12.83
N PHE A 151 -0.90 -7.85 -11.55
CA PHE A 151 0.07 -6.83 -11.15
C PHE A 151 1.47 -7.43 -11.28
N ASN A 152 1.96 -7.51 -12.52
CA ASN A 152 3.35 -7.87 -12.80
C ASN A 152 4.32 -6.74 -12.42
N ASP A 153 3.80 -5.56 -12.06
CA ASP A 153 4.60 -4.42 -11.62
C ASP A 153 4.48 -4.22 -10.10
N ALA A 154 5.56 -4.57 -9.39
CA ALA A 154 5.73 -4.33 -7.96
C ALA A 154 5.59 -2.84 -7.61
N THR A 155 6.01 -1.94 -8.52
CA THR A 155 5.97 -0.49 -8.32
C THR A 155 4.52 0.00 -8.26
N GLU A 156 3.69 -0.43 -9.21
CA GLU A 156 2.27 -0.08 -9.24
C GLU A 156 1.56 -0.57 -7.97
N ALA A 157 1.84 -1.80 -7.54
CA ALA A 157 1.28 -2.32 -6.29
C ALA A 157 1.70 -1.50 -5.06
N ALA A 158 2.97 -1.06 -5.00
CA ALA A 158 3.44 -0.18 -3.93
C ALA A 158 2.69 1.16 -3.93
N GLU A 159 2.48 1.75 -5.10
CA GLU A 159 1.76 3.02 -5.24
C GLU A 159 0.29 2.92 -4.86
N ILE A 160 -0.36 1.78 -5.16
CA ILE A 160 -1.73 1.51 -4.71
C ILE A 160 -1.80 1.40 -3.18
N VAL A 161 -0.83 0.73 -2.55
CA VAL A 161 -0.75 0.65 -1.08
C VAL A 161 -0.53 2.05 -0.48
N LEU A 162 0.33 2.87 -1.06
CA LEU A 162 0.55 4.26 -0.62
C LEU A 162 -0.69 5.14 -0.82
N LEU A 163 -1.45 4.94 -1.91
CA LEU A 163 -2.72 5.61 -2.11
C LEU A 163 -3.72 5.21 -1.03
N ALA A 164 -3.84 3.92 -0.72
CA ALA A 164 -4.70 3.44 0.36
C ALA A 164 -4.29 4.03 1.72
N ASP A 165 -2.99 4.14 1.99
CA ASP A 165 -2.46 4.79 3.20
C ASP A 165 -2.91 6.25 3.29
N LEU A 166 -2.74 7.01 2.21
CA LEU A 166 -3.20 8.40 2.13
C LEU A 166 -4.70 8.52 2.34
N LEU A 167 -5.50 7.65 1.71
CA LEU A 167 -6.96 7.64 1.88
C LEU A 167 -7.35 7.38 3.34
N LEU A 168 -6.70 6.43 4.03
CA LEU A 168 -6.97 6.16 5.43
C LEU A 168 -6.59 7.34 6.32
N ARG A 169 -5.47 8.02 6.07
CA ARG A 169 -5.12 9.25 6.78
C ARG A 169 -6.09 10.40 6.52
N LEU A 170 -6.63 10.51 5.30
CA LEU A 170 -7.67 11.48 4.98
C LEU A 170 -8.98 11.14 5.68
N LEU A 171 -9.32 9.85 5.77
CA LEU A 171 -10.46 9.38 6.52
C LEU A 171 -10.30 9.74 8.00
N ASP A 172 -9.15 9.49 8.63
CA ASP A 172 -8.89 9.79 10.05
C ASP A 172 -9.09 11.26 10.42
N LYS A 173 -8.91 12.19 9.46
CA LYS A 173 -9.17 13.64 9.66
C LYS A 173 -10.65 13.99 9.75
N ILE A 174 -11.55 13.06 9.43
CA ILE A 174 -12.99 13.26 9.55
C ILE A 174 -13.38 12.94 10.98
N GLU A 175 -13.87 13.95 11.67
CA GLU A 175 -14.59 13.78 12.93
C GLU A 175 -15.96 13.18 12.62
N VAL A 176 -16.27 12.07 13.26
CA VAL A 176 -17.59 11.45 13.17
C VAL A 176 -18.35 11.86 14.44
N PRO A 177 -19.60 12.34 14.35
CA PRO A 177 -20.40 12.70 15.51
C PRO A 177 -20.70 11.52 16.45
#